data_AF-A0A7S1N8P6-F1
#
_entry.id   AF-A0A7S1N8P6-F1
#
_cell.length_a   1.000
_cell.length_b   1.000
_cell.length_c   1.000
_cell.angle_alpha   90.00
_cell.angle_beta   90.00
_cell.angle_gamma   90.00
#
_symmetry.space_group_name_H-M   'P 1'
#
loop_
_entity.id
_entity.type
_entity.pdbx_description
1 polymer ?
#
loop_
_entity_poly.entity_id
_entity_poly.type
_entity_poly.pdbx_seq_one_letter_code
_entity_poly.pdbx_strand_id
1 'polypeptide(L)'
;QGQVSAQQTNEQRLAELADLLENSTKQADDELAKNAELKQEVSALQLDIKKLEELKEQFELAKEAKAAEEQRTETLQKQLNDERAQLEAFRQEASALKNQLSQQAIKIADLQGQVSAQRTNEQQKLDATLKAALKEVDNLKKQLQNSSDAYSALEEQTKVVYTRLNKQMENLQKSNERADARTKAAEKRLQDQEAEQQAKVERVEKKLTTSDANLKASQHEVNKWKAKAQDLKRSADDFAAQTQYLSNSYAALMEDLKECQKKEQDARKKEQDARKKEEDARKEEAKQRKRADGLKKLSAERLETAGKAEAAAHEWKATAERYQAEVEGLKRKLQASHAELPVASTEQALTGPAVTPAGRKRARPGGPAVDASSSPDRADVDAPSPKRRPTPLQKPGPVIAGSGFSSKLDDAHQYSRNGWSRLRDMILRLGGTVIHSGTQTALATTVTHVVANPDKITRTVLAAALTGRWIVSADWVQKSMQARCWVEESGYGHRCEGTSLQGKKIHITPGFERVFEHIKDHIARIRAVFVDYGSAQLVNSVDEADIILVSELLQERDQYEGSNKEVKTLQDFVNTSIGDVTANHLLQGL
;
A
#
# COMPACT_ATOMS: atom_id res chain seq x y z
N GLN A 1 -128.52 119.92 145.58
CA GLN A 1 -127.53 118.95 146.09
C GLN A 1 -127.50 117.60 145.33
N GLY A 2 -128.35 117.33 144.32
CA GLY A 2 -128.35 116.02 143.63
C GLY A 2 -127.27 115.79 142.55
N GLN A 3 -126.31 116.71 142.38
CA GLN A 3 -125.52 116.82 141.15
C GLN A 3 -124.07 116.27 141.24
N VAL A 4 -123.66 115.74 142.40
CA VAL A 4 -122.29 115.27 142.67
C VAL A 4 -122.13 113.74 142.54
N SER A 5 -123.21 112.98 142.77
CA SER A 5 -123.18 111.50 142.81
C SER A 5 -122.87 110.81 141.47
N ALA A 6 -123.19 111.48 140.35
CA ALA A 6 -123.03 110.93 139.01
C ALA A 6 -121.59 110.99 138.45
N GLN A 7 -120.67 111.70 139.12
CA GLN A 7 -119.33 111.95 138.60
C GLN A 7 -118.34 110.87 139.08
N GLN A 8 -118.31 110.58 140.38
CA GLN A 8 -117.44 109.55 140.98
C GLN A 8 -117.71 108.13 140.42
N THR A 9 -118.96 107.83 140.08
CA THR A 9 -119.36 106.53 139.49
C THR A 9 -118.88 106.32 138.05
N ASN A 10 -118.58 107.39 137.31
CA ASN A 10 -117.95 107.29 136.00
C ASN A 10 -116.41 107.21 136.09
N GLU A 11 -115.81 107.87 137.08
CA GLU A 11 -114.36 107.78 137.34
C GLU A 11 -113.94 106.37 137.76
N GLN A 12 -114.72 105.69 138.63
CA GLN A 12 -114.45 104.29 138.98
C GLN A 12 -114.56 103.34 137.77
N ARG A 13 -115.54 103.55 136.88
CA ARG A 13 -115.69 102.76 135.66
C ARG A 13 -114.56 103.00 134.65
N LEU A 14 -114.02 104.22 134.59
CA LEU A 14 -112.83 104.52 133.80
C LEU A 14 -111.58 103.84 134.38
N ALA A 15 -111.47 103.71 135.70
CA ALA A 15 -110.39 102.96 136.35
C ALA A 15 -110.52 101.44 136.09
N GLU A 16 -111.71 100.84 136.25
CA GLU A 16 -111.93 99.42 135.93
C GLU A 16 -111.67 99.11 134.44
N LEU A 17 -112.06 100.03 133.53
CA LEU A 17 -111.73 99.90 132.10
C LEU A 17 -110.24 100.09 131.82
N ALA A 18 -109.52 100.93 132.58
CA ALA A 18 -108.07 101.07 132.47
C ALA A 18 -107.34 99.80 132.94
N ASP A 19 -107.73 99.22 134.08
CA ASP A 19 -107.17 97.94 134.57
C ASP A 19 -107.50 96.78 133.62
N LEU A 20 -108.71 96.72 133.06
CA LEU A 20 -109.07 95.74 132.04
C LEU A 20 -108.28 95.93 130.74
N LEU A 21 -108.04 97.17 130.32
CA LEU A 21 -107.18 97.47 129.18
C LEU A 21 -105.72 97.09 129.46
N GLU A 22 -105.17 97.42 130.63
CA GLU A 22 -103.77 97.12 130.98
C GLU A 22 -103.53 95.60 131.07
N ASN A 23 -104.46 94.86 131.68
CA ASN A 23 -104.38 93.40 131.72
C ASN A 23 -104.60 92.76 130.33
N SER A 24 -105.48 93.32 129.50
CA SER A 24 -105.66 92.90 128.11
C SER A 24 -104.40 93.18 127.25
N THR A 25 -103.74 94.32 127.44
CA THR A 25 -102.47 94.60 126.76
C THR A 25 -101.35 93.70 127.25
N LYS A 26 -101.25 93.39 128.55
CA LYS A 26 -100.27 92.43 129.06
C LYS A 26 -100.49 91.02 128.49
N GLN A 27 -101.75 90.56 128.42
CA GLN A 27 -102.05 89.28 127.76
C GLN A 27 -101.70 89.32 126.27
N ALA A 28 -101.98 90.43 125.57
CA ALA A 28 -101.61 90.59 124.16
C ALA A 28 -100.08 90.64 123.95
N ASP A 29 -99.33 91.27 124.87
CA ASP A 29 -97.87 91.33 124.84
C ASP A 29 -97.24 89.96 125.16
N ASP A 30 -97.78 89.21 126.12
CA ASP A 30 -97.40 87.83 126.42
C ASP A 30 -97.71 86.89 125.22
N GLU A 31 -98.87 87.04 124.59
CA GLU A 31 -99.23 86.31 123.38
C GLU A 31 -98.36 86.71 122.17
N LEU A 32 -97.92 87.98 122.07
CA LEU A 32 -96.95 88.45 121.08
C LEU A 32 -95.56 87.89 121.33
N ALA A 33 -95.09 87.87 122.57
CA ALA A 33 -93.81 87.27 122.97
C ALA A 33 -93.80 85.76 122.63
N LYS A 34 -94.86 85.04 123.01
CA LYS A 34 -95.04 83.63 122.68
C LYS A 34 -95.14 83.37 121.17
N ASN A 35 -95.77 84.28 120.42
CA ASN A 35 -95.76 84.22 118.94
C ASN A 35 -94.37 84.52 118.35
N ALA A 36 -93.51 85.30 119.02
CA ALA A 36 -92.13 85.52 118.61
C ALA A 36 -91.25 84.29 118.88
N GLU A 37 -91.41 83.65 120.04
CA GLU A 37 -90.77 82.36 120.36
C GLU A 37 -91.16 81.27 119.37
N LEU A 38 -92.47 81.07 119.12
CA LEU A 38 -92.96 80.09 118.14
C LEU A 38 -92.46 80.38 116.71
N LYS A 39 -92.26 81.65 116.33
CA LYS A 39 -91.64 82.01 115.04
C LYS A 39 -90.15 81.67 114.99
N GLN A 40 -89.42 81.80 116.11
CA GLN A 40 -88.03 81.34 116.19
C GLN A 40 -87.94 79.81 116.14
N GLU A 41 -88.81 79.10 116.85
CA GLU A 41 -88.89 77.63 116.83
C GLU A 41 -89.23 77.10 115.43
N VAL A 42 -90.24 77.66 114.75
CA VAL A 42 -90.57 77.32 113.36
C VAL A 42 -89.40 77.62 112.41
N SER A 43 -88.66 78.72 112.62
CA SER A 43 -87.46 79.04 111.84
C SER A 43 -86.32 78.02 112.06
N ALA A 44 -86.11 77.59 113.30
CA ALA A 44 -85.14 76.55 113.63
C ALA A 44 -85.53 75.19 113.03
N LEU A 45 -86.80 74.80 113.12
CA LEU A 45 -87.32 73.57 112.50
C LEU A 45 -87.22 73.62 110.96
N GLN A 46 -87.46 74.76 110.33
CA GLN A 46 -87.23 74.94 108.89
C GLN A 46 -85.75 74.82 108.50
N LEU A 47 -84.83 75.25 109.35
CA LEU A 47 -83.40 75.08 109.15
C LEU A 47 -82.98 73.61 109.30
N ASP A 48 -83.54 72.88 110.27
CA ASP A 48 -83.24 71.47 110.49
C ASP A 48 -83.88 70.55 109.43
N ILE A 49 -85.07 70.89 108.91
CA ILE A 49 -85.66 70.22 107.73
C ILE A 49 -84.69 70.33 106.53
N LYS A 50 -84.14 71.51 106.25
CA LYS A 50 -83.16 71.68 105.16
C LYS A 50 -81.90 70.82 105.35
N LYS A 51 -81.35 70.76 106.57
CA LYS A 51 -80.22 69.86 106.88
C LYS A 51 -80.57 68.39 106.64
N LEU A 52 -81.80 67.97 106.94
CA LEU A 52 -82.27 66.60 106.70
C LEU A 52 -82.49 66.33 105.20
N GLU A 53 -82.91 67.32 104.42
CA GLU A 53 -82.98 67.25 102.95
C GLU A 53 -81.58 67.13 102.35
N GLU A 54 -80.64 67.99 102.74
CA GLU A 54 -79.22 67.93 102.34
C GLU A 54 -78.56 66.59 102.71
N LEU A 55 -78.79 66.08 103.93
CA LEU A 55 -78.28 64.77 104.37
C LEU A 55 -78.91 63.61 103.59
N LYS A 56 -80.16 63.72 103.17
CA LYS A 56 -80.85 62.71 102.35
C LYS A 56 -80.31 62.68 100.93
N GLU A 57 -80.02 63.84 100.32
CA GLU A 57 -79.33 63.91 99.02
C GLU A 57 -77.91 63.32 99.12
N GLN A 58 -77.15 63.67 100.16
CA GLN A 58 -75.83 63.08 100.41
C GLN A 58 -75.90 61.55 100.62
N PHE A 59 -76.93 61.04 101.29
CA PHE A 59 -77.12 59.60 101.50
C PHE A 59 -77.42 58.84 100.20
N GLU A 60 -78.31 59.36 99.35
CA GLU A 60 -78.60 58.73 98.06
C GLU A 60 -77.39 58.81 97.11
N LEU A 61 -76.65 59.93 97.08
CA LEU A 61 -75.38 60.04 96.35
C LEU A 61 -74.32 59.04 96.85
N ALA A 62 -74.18 58.86 98.16
CA ALA A 62 -73.24 57.88 98.74
C ALA A 62 -73.63 56.43 98.42
N LYS A 63 -74.94 56.15 98.33
CA LYS A 63 -75.52 54.86 97.96
C LYS A 63 -75.33 54.56 96.46
N GLU A 64 -75.50 55.55 95.58
CA GLU A 64 -75.15 55.44 94.16
C GLU A 64 -73.64 55.23 93.95
N ALA A 65 -72.80 55.99 94.65
CA ALA A 65 -71.35 55.83 94.61
C ALA A 65 -70.90 54.43 95.07
N LYS A 66 -71.51 53.89 96.13
CA LYS A 66 -71.28 52.52 96.61
C LYS A 66 -71.69 51.47 95.58
N ALA A 67 -72.84 51.62 94.93
CA ALA A 67 -73.28 50.70 93.88
C ALA A 67 -72.36 50.73 92.65
N ALA A 68 -71.84 51.92 92.29
CA ALA A 68 -70.85 52.07 91.22
C ALA A 68 -69.48 51.47 91.59
N GLU A 69 -69.06 51.56 92.85
CA GLU A 69 -67.85 50.89 93.35
C GLU A 69 -68.01 49.36 93.34
N GLU A 70 -69.16 48.83 93.78
CA GLU A 70 -69.48 47.41 93.73
C GLU A 70 -69.38 46.88 92.28
N GLN A 71 -70.07 47.51 91.31
CA GLN A 71 -69.96 47.15 89.88
C GLN A 71 -68.52 47.25 89.34
N ARG A 72 -67.74 48.24 89.80
CA ARG A 72 -66.33 48.37 89.43
C ARG A 72 -65.49 47.21 89.99
N THR A 73 -65.73 46.78 91.22
CA THR A 73 -65.03 45.63 91.81
C THR A 73 -65.40 44.31 91.13
N GLU A 74 -66.66 44.10 90.76
CA GLU A 74 -67.07 42.93 89.95
C GLU A 74 -66.38 42.93 88.57
N THR A 75 -66.31 44.09 87.92
CA THR A 75 -65.65 44.26 86.62
C THR A 75 -64.14 43.96 86.71
N LEU A 76 -63.46 44.49 87.72
CA LEU A 76 -62.03 44.23 87.96
C LEU A 76 -61.78 42.76 88.33
N GLN A 77 -62.65 42.16 89.15
CA GLN A 77 -62.54 40.75 89.53
C GLN A 77 -62.73 39.82 88.32
N LYS A 78 -63.61 40.20 87.37
CA LYS A 78 -63.74 39.49 86.09
C LYS A 78 -62.47 39.63 85.24
N GLN A 79 -61.98 40.85 85.02
CA GLN A 79 -60.74 41.09 84.26
C GLN A 79 -59.55 40.30 84.83
N LEU A 80 -59.39 40.30 86.16
CA LEU A 80 -58.34 39.57 86.86
C LEU A 80 -58.46 38.04 86.73
N ASN A 81 -59.67 37.51 86.58
CA ASN A 81 -59.88 36.09 86.26
C ASN A 81 -59.59 35.78 84.78
N ASP A 82 -59.98 36.66 83.85
CA ASP A 82 -59.70 36.52 82.42
C ASP A 82 -58.18 36.57 82.15
N GLU A 83 -57.44 37.49 82.79
CA GLU A 83 -55.96 37.56 82.76
C GLU A 83 -55.30 36.31 83.35
N ARG A 84 -55.81 35.77 84.46
CA ARG A 84 -55.31 34.51 85.04
C ARG A 84 -55.49 33.33 84.08
N ALA A 85 -56.61 33.27 83.36
CA ALA A 85 -56.84 32.23 82.36
C ALA A 85 -55.84 32.35 81.18
N GLN A 86 -55.56 33.57 80.71
CA GLN A 86 -54.54 33.81 79.68
C GLN A 86 -53.13 33.43 80.16
N LEU A 87 -52.74 33.81 81.37
CA LEU A 87 -51.44 33.44 81.95
C LEU A 87 -51.26 31.93 82.08
N GLU A 88 -52.31 31.19 82.42
CA GLU A 88 -52.24 29.73 82.52
C GLU A 88 -52.19 29.06 81.13
N ALA A 89 -52.88 29.61 80.12
CA ALA A 89 -52.73 29.18 78.73
C ALA A 89 -51.30 29.38 78.22
N PHE A 90 -50.70 30.56 78.45
CA PHE A 90 -49.30 30.82 78.07
C PHE A 90 -48.30 29.92 78.81
N ARG A 91 -48.57 29.53 80.07
CA ARG A 91 -47.74 28.54 80.79
C ARG A 91 -47.81 27.15 80.14
N GLN A 92 -49.00 26.72 79.71
CA GLN A 92 -49.19 25.44 79.02
C GLN A 92 -48.49 25.43 77.65
N GLU A 93 -48.58 26.53 76.89
CA GLU A 93 -47.86 26.71 75.63
C GLU A 93 -46.34 26.70 75.83
N ALA A 94 -45.82 27.47 76.80
CA ALA A 94 -44.39 27.48 77.12
C ALA A 94 -43.87 26.10 77.58
N SER A 95 -44.69 25.33 78.29
CA SER A 95 -44.39 23.93 78.66
C SER A 95 -44.33 23.02 77.42
N ALA A 96 -45.31 23.14 76.51
CA ALA A 96 -45.33 22.38 75.25
C ALA A 96 -44.12 22.70 74.36
N LEU A 97 -43.78 23.98 74.19
CA LEU A 97 -42.60 24.44 73.44
C LEU A 97 -41.30 23.93 74.06
N LYS A 98 -41.17 23.96 75.39
CA LYS A 98 -40.00 23.40 76.11
C LYS A 98 -39.84 21.89 75.86
N ASN A 99 -40.94 21.15 75.84
CA ASN A 99 -40.93 19.72 75.55
C ASN A 99 -40.56 19.43 74.09
N GLN A 100 -41.08 20.21 73.13
CA GLN A 100 -40.69 20.12 71.72
C GLN A 100 -39.19 20.43 71.52
N LEU A 101 -38.66 21.47 72.17
CA LEU A 101 -37.24 21.82 72.14
C LEU A 101 -36.36 20.66 72.65
N SER A 102 -36.78 20.02 73.76
CA SER A 102 -36.07 18.85 74.31
C SER A 102 -36.09 17.65 73.35
N GLN A 103 -37.22 17.38 72.68
CA GLN A 103 -37.31 16.33 71.66
C GLN A 103 -36.43 16.63 70.43
N GLN A 104 -36.36 17.89 69.99
CA GLN A 104 -35.46 18.28 68.90
C GLN A 104 -33.98 18.16 69.30
N ALA A 105 -33.61 18.53 70.53
CA ALA A 105 -32.24 18.36 71.02
C ALA A 105 -31.78 16.89 71.01
N ILE A 106 -32.65 15.96 71.43
CA ILE A 106 -32.38 14.51 71.34
C ILE A 106 -32.20 14.09 69.88
N LYS A 107 -33.13 14.47 68.99
CA LYS A 107 -33.05 14.12 67.56
C LYS A 107 -31.79 14.67 66.88
N ILE A 108 -31.31 15.85 67.29
CA ILE A 108 -30.06 16.44 66.80
C ILE A 108 -28.86 15.60 67.28
N ALA A 109 -28.84 15.17 68.54
CA ALA A 109 -27.78 14.31 69.06
C ALA A 109 -27.75 12.94 68.36
N ASP A 110 -28.91 12.31 68.12
CA ASP A 110 -29.02 11.05 67.37
C ASP A 110 -28.47 11.19 65.94
N LEU A 111 -28.82 12.27 65.24
CA LEU A 111 -28.34 12.55 63.88
C LEU A 111 -26.83 12.85 63.85
N GLN A 112 -26.30 13.56 64.85
CA GLN A 112 -24.85 13.77 64.99
C GLN A 112 -24.13 12.44 65.24
N GLY A 113 -24.70 11.57 66.07
CA GLY A 113 -24.24 10.19 66.27
C GLY A 113 -24.17 9.41 64.94
N GLN A 114 -25.28 9.36 64.19
CA GLN A 114 -25.34 8.70 62.90
C GLN A 114 -24.32 9.23 61.89
N VAL A 115 -24.19 10.57 61.75
CA VAL A 115 -23.20 11.18 60.85
C VAL A 115 -21.76 10.87 61.26
N SER A 116 -21.45 10.84 62.56
CA SER A 116 -20.12 10.45 63.05
C SER A 116 -19.79 8.97 62.75
N ALA A 117 -20.78 8.09 62.93
CA ALA A 117 -20.65 6.65 62.63
C ALA A 117 -20.57 6.38 61.11
N GLN A 118 -21.26 7.17 60.29
CA GLN A 118 -21.12 7.08 58.83
C GLN A 118 -19.70 7.50 58.40
N ARG A 119 -19.20 8.64 58.89
CA ARG A 119 -17.86 9.15 58.58
C ARG A 119 -16.75 8.17 58.96
N THR A 120 -16.82 7.51 60.12
CA THR A 120 -15.81 6.51 60.50
C THR A 120 -15.88 5.24 59.65
N ASN A 121 -17.09 4.78 59.29
CA ASN A 121 -17.26 3.67 58.34
C ASN A 121 -16.75 4.00 56.93
N GLU A 122 -16.96 5.23 56.45
CA GLU A 122 -16.46 5.68 55.14
C GLU A 122 -14.93 5.84 55.14
N GLN A 123 -14.36 6.42 56.21
CA GLN A 123 -12.90 6.51 56.38
C GLN A 123 -12.25 5.11 56.39
N GLN A 124 -12.79 4.15 57.15
CA GLN A 124 -12.25 2.79 57.20
C GLN A 124 -12.30 2.09 55.83
N LYS A 125 -13.36 2.32 55.04
CA LYS A 125 -13.44 1.82 53.65
C LYS A 125 -12.41 2.48 52.74
N LEU A 126 -12.20 3.79 52.88
CA LEU A 126 -11.20 4.54 52.12
C LEU A 126 -9.78 4.06 52.44
N ASP A 127 -9.45 3.94 53.73
CA ASP A 127 -8.15 3.45 54.21
C ASP A 127 -7.87 2.01 53.74
N ALA A 128 -8.88 1.13 53.77
CA ALA A 128 -8.77 -0.23 53.26
C ALA A 128 -8.55 -0.27 51.74
N THR A 129 -9.24 0.60 50.99
CA THR A 129 -9.10 0.72 49.53
C THR A 129 -7.72 1.27 49.15
N LEU A 130 -7.25 2.32 49.83
CA LEU A 130 -5.91 2.88 49.68
C LEU A 130 -4.82 1.83 49.94
N LYS A 131 -4.98 1.05 51.01
CA LYS A 131 -4.05 -0.04 51.36
C LYS A 131 -4.05 -1.18 50.35
N ALA A 132 -5.17 -1.46 49.69
CA ALA A 132 -5.24 -2.41 48.58
C ALA A 132 -4.52 -1.87 47.33
N ALA A 133 -4.79 -0.62 46.93
CA ALA A 133 -4.17 0.03 45.78
C ALA A 133 -2.64 0.15 45.93
N LEU A 134 -2.13 0.52 47.12
CA LEU A 134 -0.69 0.56 47.40
C LEU A 134 -0.02 -0.82 47.23
N LYS A 135 -0.69 -1.91 47.66
CA LYS A 135 -0.21 -3.28 47.47
C LYS A 135 -0.21 -3.69 46.00
N GLU A 136 -1.13 -3.19 45.20
CA GLU A 136 -1.18 -3.41 43.76
C GLU A 136 -0.04 -2.65 43.04
N VAL A 137 0.23 -1.39 43.41
CA VAL A 137 1.40 -0.62 42.93
C VAL A 137 2.71 -1.34 43.26
N ASP A 138 2.88 -1.90 44.46
CA ASP A 138 4.06 -2.70 44.83
C ASP A 138 4.20 -3.98 43.98
N ASN A 139 3.08 -4.60 43.55
CA ASN A 139 3.11 -5.76 42.67
C ASN A 139 3.45 -5.37 41.23
N LEU A 140 2.85 -4.31 40.70
CA LEU A 140 3.13 -3.77 39.37
C LEU A 140 4.60 -3.32 39.26
N LYS A 141 5.15 -2.68 40.31
CA LYS A 141 6.56 -2.30 40.38
C LYS A 141 7.51 -3.49 40.30
N LYS A 142 7.16 -4.64 40.91
CA LYS A 142 7.92 -5.90 40.80
C LYS A 142 7.79 -6.52 39.41
N GLN A 143 6.61 -6.47 38.79
CA GLN A 143 6.43 -6.93 37.41
C GLN A 143 7.26 -6.08 36.42
N LEU A 144 7.30 -4.77 36.61
CA LEU A 144 8.11 -3.84 35.82
C LEU A 144 9.61 -4.14 35.97
N GLN A 145 10.10 -4.36 37.20
CA GLN A 145 11.49 -4.79 37.42
C GLN A 145 11.79 -6.11 36.69
N ASN A 146 10.96 -7.14 36.87
CA ASN A 146 11.15 -8.44 36.22
C ASN A 146 11.17 -8.32 34.68
N SER A 147 10.36 -7.42 34.10
CA SER A 147 10.39 -7.16 32.65
C SER A 147 11.64 -6.38 32.21
N SER A 148 12.11 -5.42 33.01
CA SER A 148 13.36 -4.69 32.78
C SER A 148 14.57 -5.64 32.76
N ASP A 149 14.66 -6.51 33.76
CA ASP A 149 15.71 -7.53 33.87
C ASP A 149 15.67 -8.50 32.66
N ALA A 150 14.47 -8.87 32.20
CA ALA A 150 14.29 -9.70 31.01
C ALA A 150 14.68 -8.97 29.70
N TYR A 151 14.39 -7.67 29.57
CA TYR A 151 14.85 -6.86 28.44
C TYR A 151 16.38 -6.74 28.42
N SER A 152 17.02 -6.50 29.57
CA SER A 152 18.49 -6.48 29.67
C SER A 152 19.13 -7.82 29.27
N ALA A 153 18.54 -8.94 29.70
CA ALA A 153 18.99 -10.27 29.29
C ALA A 153 18.83 -10.52 27.78
N LEU A 154 17.74 -10.04 27.18
CA LEU A 154 17.50 -10.13 25.73
C LEU A 154 18.44 -9.23 24.92
N GLU A 155 18.81 -8.06 25.44
CA GLU A 155 19.80 -7.16 24.84
C GLU A 155 21.19 -7.83 24.78
N GLU A 156 21.64 -8.43 25.89
CA GLU A 156 22.89 -9.21 25.92
C GLU A 156 22.85 -10.44 25.01
N GLN A 157 21.73 -11.17 24.96
CA GLN A 157 21.54 -12.25 24.00
C GLN A 157 21.67 -11.74 22.55
N THR A 158 21.14 -10.55 22.27
CA THR A 158 21.22 -9.92 20.94
C THR A 158 22.66 -9.53 20.60
N LYS A 159 23.44 -8.99 21.55
CA LYS A 159 24.88 -8.71 21.37
C LYS A 159 25.68 -9.99 21.07
N VAL A 160 25.37 -11.10 21.77
CA VAL A 160 26.00 -12.41 21.53
C VAL A 160 25.64 -13.00 20.16
N VAL A 161 24.40 -12.81 19.68
CA VAL A 161 23.99 -13.22 18.33
C VAL A 161 24.66 -12.35 17.26
N TYR A 162 24.71 -11.04 17.44
CA TYR A 162 25.31 -10.10 16.49
C TYR A 162 26.82 -10.33 16.33
N THR A 163 27.55 -10.50 17.44
CA THR A 163 28.99 -10.81 17.40
C THR A 163 29.28 -12.18 16.76
N ARG A 164 28.41 -13.18 16.98
CA ARG A 164 28.48 -14.48 16.28
C ARG A 164 28.26 -14.33 14.77
N LEU A 165 27.25 -13.55 14.36
CA LEU A 165 26.92 -13.32 12.95
C LEU A 165 28.05 -12.59 12.23
N ASN A 166 28.62 -11.54 12.81
CA ASN A 166 29.77 -10.82 12.25
C ASN A 166 30.98 -11.77 12.06
N LYS A 167 31.24 -12.66 13.02
CA LYS A 167 32.30 -13.69 12.89
C LYS A 167 31.99 -14.73 11.81
N GLN A 168 30.72 -15.04 11.54
CA GLN A 168 30.34 -15.88 10.40
C GLN A 168 30.54 -15.14 9.06
N MET A 169 30.17 -13.86 8.98
CA MET A 169 30.42 -13.02 7.80
C MET A 169 31.91 -12.89 7.48
N GLU A 170 32.75 -12.64 8.48
CA GLU A 170 34.21 -12.59 8.33
C GLU A 170 34.80 -13.91 7.80
N ASN A 171 34.30 -15.05 8.31
CA ASN A 171 34.71 -16.37 7.84
C ASN A 171 34.23 -16.67 6.40
N LEU A 172 33.02 -16.22 6.03
CA LEU A 172 32.51 -16.34 4.66
C LEU A 172 33.30 -15.48 3.69
N GLN A 173 33.63 -14.24 4.05
CA GLN A 173 34.49 -13.36 3.25
C GLN A 173 35.86 -14.01 3.00
N LYS A 174 36.55 -14.48 4.05
CA LYS A 174 37.82 -15.21 3.94
C LYS A 174 37.69 -16.51 3.13
N SER A 175 36.52 -17.13 3.11
CA SER A 175 36.26 -18.29 2.25
C SER A 175 36.07 -17.90 0.78
N ASN A 176 35.45 -16.75 0.50
CA ASN A 176 35.31 -16.22 -0.86
C ASN A 176 36.66 -15.76 -1.42
N GLU A 177 37.46 -15.01 -0.65
CA GLU A 177 38.83 -14.63 -1.01
C GLU A 177 39.69 -15.85 -1.37
N ARG A 178 39.52 -16.97 -0.65
CA ARG A 178 40.16 -18.25 -0.96
C ARG A 178 39.59 -18.94 -2.20
N ALA A 179 38.32 -18.72 -2.54
CA ALA A 179 37.72 -19.18 -3.80
C ALA A 179 38.26 -18.36 -4.98
N ASP A 180 38.30 -17.04 -4.86
CA ASP A 180 38.85 -16.11 -5.87
C ASP A 180 40.35 -16.34 -6.12
N ALA A 181 41.11 -16.69 -5.07
CA ALA A 181 42.50 -17.10 -5.22
C ALA A 181 42.63 -18.45 -5.95
N ARG A 182 41.67 -19.38 -5.79
CA ARG A 182 41.64 -20.67 -6.48
C ARG A 182 41.20 -20.54 -7.93
N THR A 183 40.23 -19.69 -8.25
CA THR A 183 39.81 -19.43 -9.64
C THR A 183 40.94 -18.78 -10.41
N LYS A 184 41.57 -17.72 -9.90
CA LYS A 184 42.74 -17.08 -10.52
C LYS A 184 43.93 -18.05 -10.71
N ALA A 185 44.16 -18.96 -9.76
CA ALA A 185 45.17 -20.00 -9.89
C ALA A 185 44.79 -21.09 -10.92
N ALA A 186 43.50 -21.37 -11.12
CA ALA A 186 43.01 -22.29 -12.15
C ALA A 186 43.02 -21.64 -13.55
N GLU A 187 42.58 -20.39 -13.66
CA GLU A 187 42.69 -19.55 -14.87
C GLU A 187 44.13 -19.46 -15.34
N LYS A 188 45.08 -19.13 -14.45
CA LYS A 188 46.50 -19.13 -14.80
C LYS A 188 46.98 -20.51 -15.27
N ARG A 189 46.62 -21.60 -14.58
CA ARG A 189 46.99 -22.96 -15.02
C ARG A 189 46.41 -23.30 -16.40
N LEU A 190 45.23 -22.80 -16.72
CA LEU A 190 44.59 -22.99 -18.01
C LEU A 190 45.30 -22.18 -19.09
N GLN A 191 45.69 -20.92 -18.82
CA GLN A 191 46.55 -20.12 -19.71
C GLN A 191 47.94 -20.74 -19.92
N ASP A 192 48.57 -21.23 -18.84
CA ASP A 192 49.86 -21.94 -18.90
C ASP A 192 49.73 -23.23 -19.77
N GLN A 193 48.59 -23.94 -19.68
CA GLN A 193 48.28 -25.10 -20.53
C GLN A 193 47.97 -24.71 -21.98
N GLU A 194 47.19 -23.66 -22.23
CA GLU A 194 46.90 -23.15 -23.58
C GLU A 194 48.19 -22.73 -24.29
N ALA A 195 49.09 -22.01 -23.60
CA ALA A 195 50.41 -21.67 -24.10
C ALA A 195 51.27 -22.92 -24.39
N GLU A 196 51.23 -23.94 -23.53
CA GLU A 196 51.94 -25.21 -23.76
C GLU A 196 51.37 -25.98 -24.97
N GLN A 197 50.05 -25.98 -25.16
CA GLN A 197 49.40 -26.59 -26.32
C GLN A 197 49.68 -25.80 -27.60
N GLN A 198 49.66 -24.46 -27.56
CA GLN A 198 49.99 -23.62 -28.71
C GLN A 198 51.46 -23.77 -29.11
N ALA A 199 52.39 -23.90 -28.14
CA ALA A 199 53.78 -24.26 -28.41
C ALA A 199 53.95 -25.69 -28.95
N LYS A 200 53.07 -26.64 -28.60
CA LYS A 200 53.03 -27.97 -29.23
C LYS A 200 52.53 -27.89 -30.67
N VAL A 201 51.48 -27.10 -30.95
CA VAL A 201 50.97 -26.84 -32.31
C VAL A 201 52.06 -26.21 -33.17
N GLU A 202 52.70 -25.14 -32.71
CA GLU A 202 53.79 -24.46 -33.45
C GLU A 202 54.97 -25.40 -33.74
N ARG A 203 55.31 -26.30 -32.80
CA ARG A 203 56.32 -27.37 -33.02
C ARG A 203 55.87 -28.40 -34.06
N VAL A 204 54.58 -28.73 -34.12
CA VAL A 204 54.02 -29.62 -35.14
C VAL A 204 53.97 -28.92 -36.50
N GLU A 205 53.60 -27.65 -36.57
CA GLU A 205 53.61 -26.83 -37.80
C GLU A 205 55.03 -26.64 -38.35
N LYS A 206 56.02 -26.41 -37.48
CA LYS A 206 57.45 -26.38 -37.87
C LYS A 206 57.95 -27.72 -38.39
N LYS A 207 57.48 -28.84 -37.81
CA LYS A 207 57.75 -30.19 -38.35
C LYS A 207 57.02 -30.44 -39.67
N LEU A 208 55.77 -30.00 -39.81
CA LEU A 208 54.96 -30.17 -41.02
C LEU A 208 55.52 -29.37 -42.19
N THR A 209 55.87 -28.10 -41.98
CA THR A 209 56.52 -27.25 -42.99
C THR A 209 57.90 -27.78 -43.40
N THR A 210 58.68 -28.32 -42.45
CA THR A 210 59.93 -29.03 -42.78
C THR A 210 59.67 -30.32 -43.57
N SER A 211 58.62 -31.08 -43.21
CA SER A 211 58.21 -32.28 -43.93
C SER A 211 57.69 -31.97 -45.34
N ASP A 212 56.99 -30.85 -45.52
CA ASP A 212 56.51 -30.36 -46.82
C ASP A 212 57.67 -29.85 -47.69
N ALA A 213 58.69 -29.23 -47.08
CA ALA A 213 59.92 -28.87 -47.79
C ALA A 213 60.66 -30.12 -48.27
N ASN A 214 60.81 -31.13 -47.39
CA ASN A 214 61.40 -32.43 -47.74
C ASN A 214 60.56 -33.19 -48.78
N LEU A 215 59.23 -33.13 -48.69
CA LEU A 215 58.30 -33.71 -49.66
C LEU A 215 58.47 -33.02 -51.01
N LYS A 216 58.50 -31.68 -51.07
CA LYS A 216 58.74 -30.90 -52.30
C LYS A 216 60.12 -31.18 -52.90
N ALA A 217 61.16 -31.34 -52.08
CA ALA A 217 62.49 -31.75 -52.54
C ALA A 217 62.47 -33.18 -53.13
N SER A 218 61.78 -34.12 -52.47
CA SER A 218 61.56 -35.47 -52.98
C SER A 218 60.73 -35.48 -54.27
N GLN A 219 59.71 -34.62 -54.37
CA GLN A 219 58.90 -34.40 -55.58
C GLN A 219 59.77 -33.86 -56.72
N HIS A 220 60.72 -32.96 -56.42
CA HIS A 220 61.68 -32.42 -57.39
C HIS A 220 62.66 -33.50 -57.87
N GLU A 221 63.19 -34.34 -56.99
CA GLU A 221 64.00 -35.51 -57.41
C GLU A 221 63.16 -36.49 -58.24
N VAL A 222 61.93 -36.84 -57.82
CA VAL A 222 61.03 -37.70 -58.61
C VAL A 222 60.75 -37.10 -59.99
N ASN A 223 60.52 -35.78 -60.10
CA ASN A 223 60.33 -35.11 -61.39
C ASN A 223 61.61 -35.10 -62.25
N LYS A 224 62.79 -34.95 -61.65
CA LYS A 224 64.11 -35.04 -62.30
C LYS A 224 64.41 -36.46 -62.78
N TRP A 225 64.08 -37.49 -62.01
CA TRP A 225 64.14 -38.89 -62.45
C TRP A 225 63.11 -39.20 -63.54
N LYS A 226 61.92 -38.60 -63.48
CA LYS A 226 60.88 -38.70 -64.53
C LYS A 226 61.31 -38.04 -65.84
N ALA A 227 61.95 -36.87 -65.79
CA ALA A 227 62.56 -36.24 -66.95
C ALA A 227 63.69 -37.12 -67.53
N LYS A 228 64.60 -37.62 -66.68
CA LYS A 228 65.67 -38.54 -67.09
C LYS A 228 65.12 -39.84 -67.69
N ALA A 229 63.98 -40.33 -67.20
CA ALA A 229 63.28 -41.47 -67.79
C ALA A 229 62.60 -41.14 -69.14
N GLN A 230 62.13 -39.90 -69.34
CA GLN A 230 61.65 -39.44 -70.65
C GLN A 230 62.79 -39.25 -71.66
N ASP A 231 63.97 -38.80 -71.24
CA ASP A 231 65.13 -38.68 -72.12
C ASP A 231 65.77 -40.05 -72.43
N LEU A 232 65.77 -40.98 -71.46
CA LEU A 232 66.07 -42.39 -71.73
C LEU A 232 65.03 -43.03 -72.66
N LYS A 233 63.74 -42.67 -72.54
CA LYS A 233 62.72 -43.11 -73.50
C LYS A 233 62.98 -42.53 -74.89
N ARG A 234 63.27 -41.24 -75.03
CA ARG A 234 63.66 -40.62 -76.32
C ARG A 234 64.85 -41.35 -76.93
N SER A 235 65.90 -41.59 -76.15
CA SER A 235 67.06 -42.35 -76.61
C SER A 235 66.71 -43.79 -77.03
N ALA A 236 65.74 -44.44 -76.36
CA ALA A 236 65.23 -45.75 -76.78
C ALA A 236 64.35 -45.69 -78.03
N ASP A 237 63.54 -44.64 -78.20
CA ASP A 237 62.74 -44.38 -79.40
C ASP A 237 63.67 -44.03 -80.59
N ASP A 238 64.77 -43.31 -80.37
CA ASP A 238 65.84 -43.04 -81.34
C ASP A 238 66.60 -44.32 -81.71
N PHE A 239 66.96 -45.16 -80.72
CA PHE A 239 67.51 -46.49 -80.98
C PHE A 239 66.53 -47.37 -81.75
N ALA A 240 65.22 -47.29 -81.49
CA ALA A 240 64.20 -48.02 -82.24
C ALA A 240 64.10 -47.51 -83.68
N ALA A 241 64.15 -46.19 -83.91
CA ALA A 241 64.21 -45.60 -85.24
C ALA A 241 65.50 -45.98 -86.00
N GLN A 242 66.66 -46.01 -85.33
CA GLN A 242 67.92 -46.48 -85.90
C GLN A 242 67.89 -47.98 -86.20
N THR A 243 67.26 -48.79 -85.34
CA THR A 243 67.02 -50.22 -85.57
C THR A 243 66.07 -50.43 -86.75
N GLN A 244 65.03 -49.60 -86.91
CA GLN A 244 64.09 -49.64 -88.03
C GLN A 244 64.74 -49.19 -89.34
N TYR A 245 65.63 -48.19 -89.30
CA TYR A 245 66.45 -47.79 -90.44
C TYR A 245 67.39 -48.93 -90.89
N LEU A 246 68.07 -49.59 -89.93
CA LEU A 246 68.89 -50.77 -90.21
C LEU A 246 68.05 -51.96 -90.71
N SER A 247 66.85 -52.17 -90.18
CA SER A 247 65.92 -53.21 -90.66
C SER A 247 65.45 -52.94 -92.09
N ASN A 248 65.18 -51.67 -92.45
CA ASN A 248 64.80 -51.30 -93.81
C ASN A 248 66.00 -51.39 -94.78
N SER A 249 67.21 -51.06 -94.32
CA SER A 249 68.45 -51.28 -95.07
C SER A 249 68.74 -52.77 -95.28
N TYR A 250 68.49 -53.61 -94.28
CA TYR A 250 68.63 -55.06 -94.37
C TYR A 250 67.56 -55.68 -95.28
N ALA A 251 66.33 -55.16 -95.26
CA ALA A 251 65.28 -55.56 -96.19
C ALA A 251 65.67 -55.22 -97.65
N ALA A 252 66.18 -54.01 -97.92
CA ALA A 252 66.67 -53.64 -99.25
C ALA A 252 67.81 -54.57 -99.72
N LEU A 253 68.80 -54.83 -98.86
CA LEU A 253 69.88 -55.79 -99.13
C LEU A 253 69.37 -57.22 -99.39
N MET A 254 68.30 -57.64 -98.72
CA MET A 254 67.67 -58.94 -98.96
C MET A 254 66.82 -58.98 -100.25
N GLU A 255 66.30 -57.84 -100.70
CA GLU A 255 65.68 -57.70 -102.03
C GLU A 255 66.75 -57.76 -103.14
N ASP A 256 67.86 -57.04 -103.00
CA ASP A 256 69.02 -57.11 -103.90
C ASP A 256 69.62 -58.53 -103.95
N LEU A 257 69.72 -59.21 -102.80
CA LEU A 257 70.20 -60.59 -102.71
C LEU A 257 69.28 -61.58 -103.47
N LYS A 258 67.95 -61.42 -103.37
CA LYS A 258 66.97 -62.19 -104.16
C LYS A 258 67.12 -61.89 -105.65
N GLU A 259 67.33 -60.64 -106.04
CA GLU A 259 67.46 -60.28 -107.46
C GLU A 259 68.78 -60.81 -108.06
N CYS A 260 69.88 -60.81 -107.29
CA CYS A 260 71.12 -61.49 -107.66
C CYS A 260 70.95 -63.01 -107.77
N GLN A 261 70.32 -63.68 -106.80
CA GLN A 261 70.06 -65.12 -106.85
C GLN A 261 69.15 -65.50 -108.03
N LYS A 262 68.17 -64.66 -108.36
CA LYS A 262 67.31 -64.84 -109.54
C LYS A 262 68.09 -64.73 -110.85
N LYS A 263 68.94 -63.69 -110.99
CA LYS A 263 69.82 -63.52 -112.16
C LYS A 263 70.82 -64.68 -112.30
N GLU A 264 71.31 -65.24 -111.20
CA GLU A 264 72.19 -66.41 -111.21
C GLU A 264 71.44 -67.70 -111.61
N GLN A 265 70.22 -67.92 -111.13
CA GLN A 265 69.39 -69.06 -111.55
C GLN A 265 69.01 -68.97 -113.03
N ASP A 266 68.63 -67.79 -113.53
CA ASP A 266 68.32 -67.58 -114.95
C ASP A 266 69.55 -67.72 -115.86
N ALA A 267 70.77 -67.43 -115.36
CA ALA A 267 72.02 -67.72 -116.05
C ALA A 267 72.29 -69.23 -116.13
N ARG A 268 72.27 -69.94 -114.99
CA ARG A 268 72.50 -71.40 -114.93
C ARG A 268 71.48 -72.19 -115.77
N LYS A 269 70.22 -71.70 -115.85
CA LYS A 269 69.17 -72.30 -116.67
C LYS A 269 69.44 -72.14 -118.18
N LYS A 270 69.81 -70.94 -118.63
CA LYS A 270 70.24 -70.68 -120.01
C LYS A 270 71.48 -71.48 -120.41
N GLU A 271 72.40 -71.72 -119.47
CA GLU A 271 73.58 -72.54 -119.72
C GLU A 271 73.23 -74.04 -119.90
N GLN A 272 72.30 -74.58 -119.11
CA GLN A 272 71.81 -75.96 -119.30
C GLN A 272 71.03 -76.15 -120.61
N ASP A 273 70.19 -75.18 -120.99
CA ASP A 273 69.43 -75.23 -122.25
C ASP A 273 70.32 -75.03 -123.49
N ALA A 274 71.47 -74.37 -123.35
CA ALA A 274 72.50 -74.33 -124.39
C ALA A 274 73.21 -75.69 -124.54
N ARG A 275 73.70 -76.28 -123.44
CA ARG A 275 74.43 -77.56 -123.46
C ARG A 275 73.59 -78.72 -124.01
N LYS A 276 72.28 -78.76 -123.74
CA LYS A 276 71.37 -79.76 -124.35
C LYS A 276 71.28 -79.64 -125.88
N LYS A 277 71.20 -78.41 -126.42
CA LYS A 277 71.14 -78.20 -127.89
C LYS A 277 72.45 -78.56 -128.59
N GLU A 278 73.59 -78.45 -127.91
CA GLU A 278 74.88 -78.92 -128.42
C GLU A 278 74.97 -80.47 -128.41
N GLU A 279 74.40 -81.12 -127.38
CA GLU A 279 74.43 -82.58 -127.24
C GLU A 279 73.54 -83.29 -128.28
N ASP A 280 72.36 -82.74 -128.57
CA ASP A 280 71.43 -83.33 -129.54
C ASP A 280 71.86 -83.09 -131.00
N ALA A 281 72.65 -82.05 -131.28
CA ALA A 281 73.32 -81.90 -132.58
C ALA A 281 74.38 -83.00 -132.82
N ARG A 282 75.23 -83.28 -131.81
CA ARG A 282 76.26 -84.35 -131.90
C ARG A 282 75.66 -85.75 -132.12
N LYS A 283 74.42 -85.99 -131.66
CA LYS A 283 73.74 -87.29 -131.82
C LYS A 283 73.30 -87.59 -133.26
N GLU A 284 73.10 -86.57 -134.11
CA GLU A 284 72.69 -86.79 -135.50
C GLU A 284 73.89 -86.89 -136.47
N GLU A 285 74.97 -86.14 -136.24
CA GLU A 285 76.27 -86.40 -136.91
C GLU A 285 76.73 -87.85 -136.69
N ALA A 286 76.57 -88.36 -135.46
CA ALA A 286 76.96 -89.70 -135.07
C ALA A 286 76.17 -90.82 -135.79
N LYS A 287 74.96 -90.54 -136.32
CA LYS A 287 74.19 -91.51 -137.10
C LYS A 287 74.63 -91.57 -138.57
N GLN A 288 75.05 -90.45 -139.16
CA GLN A 288 75.50 -90.44 -140.56
C GLN A 288 76.90 -91.04 -140.72
N ARG A 289 77.84 -90.77 -139.79
CA ARG A 289 79.17 -91.40 -139.78
C ARG A 289 79.17 -92.93 -139.63
N LYS A 290 78.05 -93.56 -139.26
CA LYS A 290 77.89 -95.03 -139.18
C LYS A 290 77.40 -95.70 -140.47
N ARG A 291 77.29 -94.98 -141.60
CA ARG A 291 76.85 -95.56 -142.89
C ARG A 291 77.89 -95.56 -144.02
N ALA A 292 79.09 -94.98 -143.84
CA ALA A 292 80.03 -94.72 -144.94
C ALA A 292 81.24 -95.68 -145.04
N ASP A 293 81.80 -96.18 -143.92
CA ASP A 293 83.02 -97.02 -143.92
C ASP A 293 82.78 -98.49 -143.51
N GLY A 294 81.52 -98.92 -143.44
CA GLY A 294 81.14 -100.34 -143.21
C GLY A 294 81.03 -101.16 -144.51
N LEU A 295 80.65 -100.48 -145.61
CA LEU A 295 80.89 -100.93 -146.97
C LEU A 295 81.60 -99.74 -147.62
N LYS A 296 82.89 -99.85 -147.93
CA LYS A 296 83.25 -100.64 -149.11
C LYS A 296 84.58 -101.41 -149.05
N LYS A 297 84.82 -102.16 -147.96
CA LYS A 297 85.43 -103.51 -148.07
C LYS A 297 84.43 -104.53 -148.68
N LEU A 298 83.72 -104.05 -149.70
CA LEU A 298 82.68 -104.66 -150.52
C LEU A 298 82.51 -103.81 -151.80
N SER A 299 83.59 -103.17 -152.28
CA SER A 299 83.69 -102.74 -153.67
C SER A 299 84.99 -103.24 -154.31
N ALA A 300 84.98 -103.99 -155.41
CA ALA A 300 83.84 -104.67 -156.06
C ALA A 300 82.63 -103.79 -156.50
N GLU A 301 82.76 -102.46 -156.67
CA GLU A 301 81.79 -101.47 -157.23
C GLU A 301 82.29 -99.99 -157.09
N ARG A 302 81.41 -98.98 -157.21
CA ARG A 302 81.76 -97.56 -157.51
C ARG A 302 81.47 -96.46 -156.42
N LEU A 303 82.33 -95.42 -156.42
CA LEU A 303 82.16 -93.93 -156.53
C LEU A 303 81.41 -92.96 -155.53
N GLU A 304 82.01 -91.75 -155.42
CA GLU A 304 81.50 -90.34 -155.54
C GLU A 304 81.05 -89.36 -154.38
N THR A 305 81.90 -88.32 -154.17
CA THR A 305 81.69 -86.81 -154.17
C THR A 305 80.75 -86.03 -153.22
N ALA A 306 80.79 -84.67 -153.29
CA ALA A 306 81.04 -83.78 -152.13
C ALA A 306 80.69 -82.25 -152.24
N GLY A 307 80.33 -81.60 -151.11
CA GLY A 307 80.70 -80.20 -150.72
C GLY A 307 79.78 -78.97 -151.02
N LYS A 308 80.07 -77.83 -150.33
CA LYS A 308 79.58 -76.41 -150.50
C LYS A 308 78.17 -76.06 -149.92
N ALA A 309 77.76 -74.82 -149.58
CA ALA A 309 78.35 -73.48 -149.25
C ALA A 309 77.20 -72.62 -148.61
N GLU A 310 77.35 -71.75 -147.60
CA GLU A 310 78.03 -70.42 -147.50
C GLU A 310 77.38 -69.27 -148.32
N ALA A 311 76.37 -68.56 -147.78
CA ALA A 311 75.91 -67.21 -148.17
C ALA A 311 74.80 -66.61 -147.23
N ALA A 312 74.58 -65.28 -147.34
CA ALA A 312 73.45 -64.46 -146.81
C ALA A 312 73.47 -63.99 -145.33
N ALA A 313 74.14 -62.85 -145.07
CA ALA A 313 74.26 -62.26 -143.72
C ALA A 313 74.23 -60.70 -143.69
N HIS A 314 73.22 -60.04 -144.28
CA HIS A 314 73.33 -58.60 -144.59
C HIS A 314 72.14 -57.65 -144.32
N GLU A 315 70.94 -58.10 -143.95
CA GLU A 315 69.72 -57.27 -144.09
C GLU A 315 69.23 -56.54 -142.82
N TRP A 316 69.60 -57.00 -141.62
CA TRP A 316 68.90 -56.64 -140.36
C TRP A 316 69.29 -55.30 -139.68
N LYS A 317 69.89 -54.34 -140.40
CA LYS A 317 70.49 -53.14 -139.79
C LYS A 317 69.62 -51.87 -139.79
N ALA A 318 68.38 -51.92 -140.26
CA ALA A 318 67.59 -50.71 -140.61
C ALA A 318 66.46 -50.31 -139.64
N THR A 319 66.04 -51.16 -138.70
CA THR A 319 64.76 -51.00 -137.97
C THR A 319 64.84 -50.29 -136.60
N ALA A 320 66.02 -49.87 -136.15
CA ALA A 320 66.25 -49.43 -134.77
C ALA A 320 65.72 -48.03 -134.42
N GLU A 321 65.52 -47.13 -135.39
CA GLU A 321 65.40 -45.68 -135.14
C GLU A 321 63.99 -45.17 -134.77
N ARG A 322 62.97 -46.04 -134.72
CA ARG A 322 61.55 -45.60 -134.65
C ARG A 322 60.95 -45.37 -133.25
N TYR A 323 61.50 -45.94 -132.17
CA TYR A 323 60.81 -45.98 -130.87
C TYR A 323 61.07 -44.78 -129.94
N GLN A 324 61.76 -43.74 -130.40
CA GLN A 324 62.17 -42.60 -129.57
C GLN A 324 61.06 -41.55 -129.34
N ALA A 325 59.80 -41.84 -129.69
CA ALA A 325 58.70 -40.86 -129.73
C ALA A 325 57.62 -41.01 -128.63
N GLU A 326 57.55 -42.13 -127.92
CA GLU A 326 56.36 -42.48 -127.10
C GLU A 326 56.36 -41.92 -125.65
N VAL A 327 57.47 -41.34 -125.19
CA VAL A 327 57.72 -41.06 -123.76
C VAL A 327 57.14 -39.73 -123.25
N GLU A 328 56.82 -38.78 -124.14
CA GLU A 328 56.17 -37.50 -123.78
C GLU A 328 54.67 -37.63 -123.41
N GLY A 329 54.16 -38.87 -123.35
CA GLY A 329 52.74 -39.25 -123.23
C GLY A 329 52.02 -38.98 -121.89
N LEU A 330 52.23 -37.82 -121.25
CA LEU A 330 51.30 -37.23 -120.25
C LEU A 330 51.00 -38.12 -119.02
N LYS A 331 51.80 -38.17 -117.94
CA LYS A 331 52.36 -37.05 -117.15
C LYS A 331 51.41 -35.88 -116.87
N ARG A 332 50.09 -36.03 -117.10
CA ARG A 332 49.12 -34.90 -117.04
C ARG A 332 47.70 -35.27 -116.56
N LYS A 333 47.55 -36.38 -115.83
CA LYS A 333 46.29 -36.80 -115.18
C LYS A 333 46.57 -37.44 -113.81
N LEU A 334 45.74 -37.29 -112.78
CA LEU A 334 44.80 -36.19 -112.44
C LEU A 334 44.49 -36.33 -110.93
N GLN A 335 44.68 -35.30 -110.12
CA GLN A 335 44.36 -35.36 -108.69
C GLN A 335 42.89 -34.96 -108.43
N ALA A 336 41.99 -35.93 -108.19
CA ALA A 336 40.62 -35.70 -107.74
C ALA A 336 39.96 -36.97 -107.15
N SER A 337 38.99 -36.80 -106.23
CA SER A 337 38.11 -37.83 -105.59
C SER A 337 38.83 -38.90 -104.72
N HIS A 338 38.39 -39.30 -103.51
CA HIS A 338 37.07 -39.77 -103.00
C HIS A 338 36.69 -41.18 -103.49
N ALA A 339 36.17 -42.12 -102.67
CA ALA A 339 35.96 -42.15 -101.20
C ALA A 339 35.61 -43.59 -100.71
N GLU A 340 35.22 -43.70 -99.42
CA GLU A 340 34.35 -44.73 -98.79
C GLU A 340 34.93 -45.98 -98.07
N LEU A 341 34.09 -46.47 -97.15
CA LEU A 341 34.15 -47.62 -96.21
C LEU A 341 33.27 -48.78 -96.82
N PRO A 342 33.06 -50.01 -96.23
CA PRO A 342 32.84 -50.29 -94.80
C PRO A 342 33.07 -51.74 -94.23
N VAL A 343 32.72 -51.94 -92.93
CA VAL A 343 32.04 -53.10 -92.27
C VAL A 343 32.58 -54.57 -92.44
N ALA A 344 32.61 -55.47 -91.43
CA ALA A 344 32.52 -55.40 -89.95
C ALA A 344 32.82 -56.79 -89.28
N SER A 345 33.03 -56.78 -87.94
CA SER A 345 32.74 -57.88 -86.97
C SER A 345 33.55 -59.21 -87.06
N THR A 346 33.57 -60.15 -86.08
CA THR A 346 32.80 -60.34 -84.80
C THR A 346 33.60 -61.22 -83.79
N GLU A 347 33.39 -61.06 -82.46
CA GLU A 347 33.51 -62.09 -81.37
C GLU A 347 34.90 -62.72 -81.04
N GLN A 348 35.23 -63.37 -79.90
CA GLN A 348 34.75 -63.57 -78.49
C GLN A 348 35.98 -64.16 -77.68
N ALA A 349 36.09 -64.41 -76.35
CA ALA A 349 35.46 -64.01 -75.06
C ALA A 349 36.28 -64.64 -73.87
N LEU A 350 35.75 -64.62 -72.62
CA LEU A 350 36.12 -65.45 -71.43
C LEU A 350 37.49 -65.17 -70.71
N THR A 351 37.70 -65.30 -69.38
CA THR A 351 36.90 -65.14 -68.11
C THR A 351 37.87 -65.19 -66.88
N GLY A 352 37.61 -64.48 -65.76
CA GLY A 352 38.34 -64.72 -64.48
C GLY A 352 38.31 -63.58 -63.44
N PRO A 353 38.50 -63.82 -62.10
CA PRO A 353 37.58 -63.25 -61.10
C PRO A 353 38.14 -62.55 -59.82
N ALA A 354 37.33 -61.66 -59.22
CA ALA A 354 37.17 -61.25 -57.78
C ALA A 354 38.41 -60.80 -56.94
N VAL A 355 38.38 -60.07 -55.79
CA VAL A 355 37.44 -59.90 -54.64
C VAL A 355 37.52 -58.46 -54.02
N THR A 356 36.57 -58.11 -53.13
CA THR A 356 36.27 -56.89 -52.29
C THR A 356 37.41 -56.33 -51.37
N PRO A 357 37.30 -55.20 -50.58
CA PRO A 357 36.09 -54.47 -50.08
C PRO A 357 36.12 -52.90 -49.91
N ALA A 358 35.05 -52.38 -49.27
CA ALA A 358 34.61 -51.00 -48.92
C ALA A 358 35.60 -50.05 -48.18
N GLY A 359 35.33 -48.73 -47.99
CA GLY A 359 34.22 -47.85 -48.44
C GLY A 359 33.90 -46.66 -47.48
N ARG A 360 32.66 -46.11 -47.56
CA ARG A 360 31.97 -45.10 -46.68
C ARG A 360 32.23 -43.56 -46.84
N LYS A 361 31.10 -42.84 -47.09
CA LYS A 361 30.50 -41.65 -46.39
C LYS A 361 31.33 -40.33 -46.32
N ARG A 362 30.79 -39.11 -46.07
CA ARG A 362 29.45 -38.50 -45.77
C ARG A 362 29.49 -37.03 -46.36
N ALA A 363 28.51 -36.11 -46.34
CA ALA A 363 27.14 -35.96 -45.82
C ALA A 363 26.37 -34.84 -46.58
N ARG A 364 25.08 -34.61 -46.24
CA ARG A 364 24.30 -33.37 -46.49
C ARG A 364 23.33 -33.17 -45.30
N PRO A 365 23.08 -31.95 -44.80
CA PRO A 365 22.10 -31.71 -43.73
C PRO A 365 20.67 -31.51 -44.25
N GLY A 366 19.69 -31.55 -43.35
CA GLY A 366 18.28 -31.22 -43.58
C GLY A 366 17.61 -30.75 -42.27
N GLY A 367 16.32 -30.38 -42.34
CA GLY A 367 15.48 -30.12 -41.17
C GLY A 367 15.03 -31.41 -40.45
N PRO A 368 13.92 -31.42 -39.67
CA PRO A 368 12.67 -30.69 -39.93
C PRO A 368 12.09 -29.94 -38.70
N ALA A 369 10.81 -29.55 -38.79
CA ALA A 369 10.00 -28.95 -37.72
C ALA A 369 9.31 -30.00 -36.83
N VAL A 370 8.56 -29.54 -35.81
CA VAL A 370 7.60 -30.36 -35.05
C VAL A 370 6.36 -29.56 -34.63
N ASP A 371 5.20 -30.08 -35.02
CA ASP A 371 3.87 -29.90 -34.41
C ASP A 371 3.80 -30.59 -33.03
N ALA A 372 2.75 -30.51 -32.19
CA ALA A 372 1.69 -29.51 -31.92
C ALA A 372 0.86 -30.01 -30.70
N SER A 373 -0.03 -29.17 -30.14
CA SER A 373 -1.01 -29.49 -29.06
C SER A 373 -0.41 -29.95 -27.71
N SER A 374 -1.05 -29.76 -26.55
CA SER A 374 -2.49 -29.81 -26.23
C SER A 374 -2.88 -29.03 -24.96
N SER A 375 -4.18 -28.82 -24.78
CA SER A 375 -4.89 -28.31 -23.60
C SER A 375 -6.22 -29.11 -23.46
N PRO A 376 -7.11 -28.88 -22.48
CA PRO A 376 -7.02 -28.13 -21.22
C PRO A 376 -7.46 -28.99 -20.00
N ASP A 377 -7.64 -28.40 -18.80
CA ASP A 377 -8.88 -28.63 -18.02
C ASP A 377 -9.17 -27.53 -16.96
N ARG A 378 -10.31 -27.63 -16.27
CA ARG A 378 -11.00 -26.60 -15.46
C ARG A 378 -10.87 -26.83 -13.94
N ALA A 379 -11.08 -25.76 -13.16
CA ALA A 379 -11.87 -25.81 -11.92
C ALA A 379 -12.32 -24.40 -11.47
N ASP A 380 -13.60 -24.06 -11.67
CA ASP A 380 -14.26 -22.98 -10.94
C ASP A 380 -14.73 -23.49 -9.56
N VAL A 381 -14.64 -22.66 -8.51
CA VAL A 381 -15.40 -22.86 -7.27
C VAL A 381 -15.93 -21.52 -6.77
N ASP A 382 -17.17 -21.21 -7.12
CA ASP A 382 -17.93 -20.07 -6.60
C ASP A 382 -18.91 -20.56 -5.51
N ALA A 383 -19.06 -19.80 -4.42
CA ALA A 383 -19.67 -20.29 -3.17
C ALA A 383 -20.60 -19.23 -2.50
N PRO A 384 -21.94 -19.36 -2.65
CA PRO A 384 -22.88 -18.32 -2.21
C PRO A 384 -23.58 -18.60 -0.86
N SER A 385 -24.31 -17.58 -0.37
CA SER A 385 -25.33 -17.62 0.71
C SER A 385 -24.81 -17.56 2.17
N PRO A 386 -25.61 -17.08 3.16
CA PRO A 386 -27.07 -16.88 3.15
C PRO A 386 -27.59 -15.46 3.42
N LYS A 387 -28.83 -15.21 2.95
CA LYS A 387 -29.63 -14.02 3.26
C LYS A 387 -30.25 -14.13 4.66
N ARG A 388 -30.18 -13.07 5.48
CA ARG A 388 -30.90 -12.97 6.76
C ARG A 388 -32.30 -12.38 6.56
N ARG A 389 -33.27 -12.83 7.38
CA ARG A 389 -34.58 -12.16 7.54
C ARG A 389 -34.42 -10.85 8.33
N PRO A 390 -35.25 -9.82 8.06
CA PRO A 390 -35.37 -8.68 8.97
C PRO A 390 -36.14 -9.09 10.24
N THR A 391 -35.75 -8.51 11.36
CA THR A 391 -36.42 -8.57 12.68
C THR A 391 -36.56 -7.12 13.21
N PRO A 392 -37.29 -6.84 14.30
CA PRO A 392 -38.01 -5.57 14.46
C PRO A 392 -37.14 -4.33 14.49
N LEU A 393 -37.75 -3.18 14.18
CA LEU A 393 -37.18 -1.83 14.21
C LEU A 393 -36.34 -1.60 15.48
N GLN A 394 -35.03 -1.77 15.34
CA GLN A 394 -34.05 -1.29 16.31
C GLN A 394 -34.11 0.24 16.34
N LYS A 395 -33.69 0.86 17.45
CA LYS A 395 -33.49 2.32 17.52
C LYS A 395 -32.61 2.76 16.34
N PRO A 396 -32.90 3.89 15.67
CA PRO A 396 -32.11 4.34 14.53
C PRO A 396 -30.63 4.45 14.95
N GLY A 397 -29.75 3.79 14.20
CA GLY A 397 -28.32 3.75 14.51
C GLY A 397 -27.69 5.14 14.38
N PRO A 398 -26.51 5.35 15.00
CA PRO A 398 -25.84 6.64 15.02
C PRO A 398 -25.56 7.13 13.60
N VAL A 399 -25.87 8.40 13.37
CA VAL A 399 -25.50 9.13 12.15
C VAL A 399 -24.12 9.72 12.37
N ILE A 400 -23.14 9.20 11.63
CA ILE A 400 -21.71 9.44 11.83
C ILE A 400 -21.11 10.18 10.64
N ALA A 401 -20.30 11.21 10.91
CA ALA A 401 -19.40 11.81 9.93
C ALA A 401 -17.93 11.47 10.29
N GLY A 402 -17.05 11.39 9.29
CA GLY A 402 -15.61 11.19 9.49
C GLY A 402 -14.83 12.48 9.30
N SER A 403 -13.81 12.73 10.13
CA SER A 403 -12.87 13.85 9.94
C SER A 403 -11.45 13.60 10.40
N GLY A 404 -10.54 14.47 9.97
CA GLY A 404 -9.09 14.34 10.18
C GLY A 404 -8.40 13.33 9.26
N PHE A 405 -9.16 12.53 8.49
CA PHE A 405 -8.63 11.45 7.66
C PHE A 405 -7.82 11.94 6.45
N SER A 406 -6.53 11.63 6.42
CA SER A 406 -5.57 12.12 5.41
C SER A 406 -5.33 11.13 4.27
N SER A 407 -4.80 11.62 3.15
CA SER A 407 -4.20 10.78 2.09
C SER A 407 -2.67 10.73 2.15
N LYS A 408 -2.03 11.41 3.10
CA LYS A 408 -0.59 11.27 3.37
C LYS A 408 -0.31 9.91 4.02
N LEU A 409 0.91 9.40 3.82
CA LEU A 409 1.32 8.09 4.34
C LEU A 409 1.63 8.10 5.85
N ASP A 410 1.96 9.27 6.38
CA ASP A 410 2.55 9.47 7.71
C ASP A 410 1.52 9.47 8.85
N ASP A 411 0.24 9.50 8.51
CA ASP A 411 -0.86 9.35 9.46
C ASP A 411 -0.95 7.89 9.95
N ALA A 412 -1.01 7.71 11.28
CA ALA A 412 -1.24 6.39 11.91
C ALA A 412 -2.40 5.66 11.20
N HIS A 413 -2.15 4.40 10.77
CA HIS A 413 -2.87 3.78 9.65
C HIS A 413 -4.41 3.82 9.72
N GLN A 414 -5.00 3.84 10.91
CA GLN A 414 -6.45 3.95 11.11
C GLN A 414 -7.05 5.29 10.69
N TYR A 415 -6.27 6.38 10.73
CA TYR A 415 -6.67 7.72 10.28
C TYR A 415 -6.27 8.03 8.81
N SER A 416 -5.79 7.03 8.07
CA SER A 416 -5.66 7.14 6.61
C SER A 416 -7.02 7.11 5.90
N ARG A 417 -7.08 7.59 4.65
CA ARG A 417 -8.25 7.47 3.76
C ARG A 417 -8.71 6.02 3.58
N ASN A 418 -7.81 5.05 3.66
CA ASN A 418 -8.12 3.62 3.62
C ASN A 418 -8.68 3.13 4.96
N GLY A 419 -8.20 3.68 6.09
CA GLY A 419 -8.78 3.50 7.41
C GLY A 419 -10.23 3.97 7.47
N TRP A 420 -10.52 5.18 6.96
CA TRP A 420 -11.90 5.69 6.89
C TRP A 420 -12.84 4.77 6.08
N SER A 421 -12.39 4.24 4.94
CA SER A 421 -13.18 3.29 4.15
C SER A 421 -13.54 2.02 4.95
N ARG A 422 -12.58 1.47 5.72
CA ARG A 422 -12.83 0.32 6.61
C ARG A 422 -13.81 0.68 7.74
N LEU A 423 -13.63 1.83 8.38
CA LEU A 423 -14.51 2.31 9.46
C LEU A 423 -15.95 2.53 8.94
N ARG A 424 -16.11 3.12 7.74
CA ARG A 424 -17.40 3.25 7.06
C ARG A 424 -18.10 1.89 6.87
N ASP A 425 -17.39 0.89 6.37
CA ASP A 425 -17.96 -0.45 6.19
C ASP A 425 -18.35 -1.10 7.53
N MET A 426 -17.61 -0.82 8.60
CA MET A 426 -17.92 -1.27 9.95
C MET A 426 -19.17 -0.58 10.52
N ILE A 427 -19.31 0.73 10.33
CA ILE A 427 -20.49 1.52 10.72
C ILE A 427 -21.75 0.99 10.04
N LEU A 428 -21.69 0.77 8.72
CA LEU A 428 -22.82 0.27 7.93
C LEU A 428 -23.25 -1.15 8.37
N ARG A 429 -22.29 -2.01 8.71
CA ARG A 429 -22.55 -3.36 9.27
C ARG A 429 -23.16 -3.34 10.67
N LEU A 430 -22.94 -2.28 11.44
CA LEU A 430 -23.54 -2.02 12.75
C LEU A 430 -24.89 -1.26 12.68
N GLY A 431 -25.41 -1.01 11.47
CA GLY A 431 -26.67 -0.29 11.26
C GLY A 431 -26.60 1.22 11.48
N GLY A 432 -25.39 1.80 11.57
CA GLY A 432 -25.19 3.25 11.59
C GLY A 432 -25.22 3.85 10.18
N THR A 433 -25.46 5.16 10.09
CA THR A 433 -25.54 5.90 8.82
C THR A 433 -24.30 6.77 8.65
N VAL A 434 -23.65 6.73 7.48
CA VAL A 434 -22.42 7.51 7.21
C VAL A 434 -22.70 8.71 6.32
N ILE A 435 -22.49 9.91 6.85
CA ILE A 435 -22.57 11.17 6.12
C ILE A 435 -21.17 11.61 5.67
N HIS A 436 -21.05 12.05 4.42
CA HIS A 436 -19.78 12.57 3.89
C HIS A 436 -19.62 14.04 4.30
N SER A 437 -18.56 14.33 5.07
CA SER A 437 -18.31 15.62 5.74
C SER A 437 -18.02 16.83 4.80
N GLY A 438 -18.32 16.73 3.50
CA GLY A 438 -18.21 17.84 2.55
C GLY A 438 -19.37 18.83 2.66
N THR A 439 -20.57 18.37 3.00
CA THR A 439 -21.77 19.20 3.14
C THR A 439 -21.90 19.77 4.56
N GLN A 440 -21.46 21.01 4.76
CA GLN A 440 -21.53 21.70 6.07
C GLN A 440 -22.92 21.61 6.72
N THR A 441 -23.98 21.89 5.95
CA THR A 441 -25.38 21.88 6.40
C THR A 441 -25.86 20.55 7.01
N ALA A 442 -25.22 19.42 6.72
CA ALA A 442 -25.62 18.13 7.29
C ALA A 442 -25.20 17.95 8.76
N LEU A 443 -24.11 18.60 9.18
CA LEU A 443 -23.54 18.51 10.53
C LEU A 443 -24.43 19.16 11.59
N ALA A 444 -25.06 20.30 11.26
CA ALA A 444 -25.88 21.06 12.20
C ALA A 444 -27.07 20.25 12.75
N THR A 445 -27.74 19.47 11.88
CA THR A 445 -29.04 18.86 12.17
C THR A 445 -28.97 17.35 12.38
N THR A 446 -28.37 16.62 11.43
CA THR A 446 -28.50 15.15 11.34
C THR A 446 -27.36 14.35 11.97
N VAL A 447 -26.13 14.88 11.97
CA VAL A 447 -24.97 14.16 12.51
C VAL A 447 -25.06 14.08 14.03
N THR A 448 -24.95 12.87 14.56
CA THR A 448 -24.96 12.58 16.01
C THR A 448 -23.54 12.42 16.57
N HIS A 449 -22.62 11.93 15.75
CA HIS A 449 -21.26 11.55 16.10
C HIS A 449 -20.28 11.97 15.00
N VAL A 450 -19.09 12.42 15.38
CA VAL A 450 -17.95 12.62 14.49
C VAL A 450 -16.81 11.73 14.93
N VAL A 451 -16.43 10.80 14.06
CA VAL A 451 -15.20 10.00 14.23
C VAL A 451 -14.03 10.84 13.74
N ALA A 452 -13.08 11.14 14.63
CA ALA A 452 -12.00 12.08 14.38
C ALA A 452 -10.63 11.51 14.77
N ASN A 453 -9.58 12.04 14.13
CA ASN A 453 -8.22 11.93 14.64
C ASN A 453 -8.06 12.93 15.81
N PRO A 454 -7.66 12.50 17.02
CA PRO A 454 -7.50 13.39 18.18
C PRO A 454 -6.45 14.49 17.95
N ASP A 455 -5.41 14.21 17.16
CA ASP A 455 -4.28 15.10 16.91
C ASP A 455 -4.61 16.22 15.89
N LYS A 456 -5.86 16.27 15.39
CA LYS A 456 -6.24 17.11 14.24
C LYS A 456 -7.59 17.77 14.43
N ILE A 457 -7.58 18.99 14.96
CA ILE A 457 -8.73 19.88 14.88
C ILE A 457 -9.07 20.11 13.41
N THR A 458 -10.31 19.82 13.04
CA THR A 458 -10.86 20.20 11.74
C THR A 458 -12.09 21.07 11.94
N ARG A 459 -12.49 21.77 10.88
CA ARG A 459 -13.76 22.48 10.81
C ARG A 459 -14.97 21.62 11.23
N THR A 460 -14.92 20.31 10.96
CA THR A 460 -15.95 19.33 11.35
C THR A 460 -15.95 19.06 12.85
N VAL A 461 -14.76 18.89 13.43
CA VAL A 461 -14.58 18.67 14.89
C VAL A 461 -15.04 19.91 15.65
N LEU A 462 -14.66 21.11 15.19
CA LEU A 462 -15.10 22.38 15.76
C LEU A 462 -16.63 22.54 15.69
N ALA A 463 -17.24 22.29 14.52
CA ALA A 463 -18.70 22.37 14.35
C ALA A 463 -19.45 21.31 15.20
N ALA A 464 -18.90 20.11 15.36
CA ALA A 464 -19.43 19.07 16.23
C ALA A 464 -19.38 19.45 17.71
N ALA A 465 -18.28 20.10 18.13
CA ALA A 465 -18.14 20.60 19.50
C ALA A 465 -19.19 21.68 19.81
N LEU A 466 -19.31 22.67 18.93
CA LEU A 466 -20.27 23.77 19.08
C LEU A 466 -21.75 23.34 19.05
N THR A 467 -22.05 22.20 18.43
CA THR A 467 -23.42 21.63 18.37
C THR A 467 -23.64 20.46 19.34
N GLY A 468 -22.75 20.25 20.31
CA GLY A 468 -22.92 19.25 21.36
C GLY A 468 -23.09 17.82 20.84
N ARG A 469 -22.34 17.47 19.79
CA ARG A 469 -22.28 16.12 19.21
C ARG A 469 -21.15 15.33 19.85
N TRP A 470 -21.22 14.00 19.77
CA TRP A 470 -20.10 13.15 20.20
C TRP A 470 -18.91 13.33 19.25
N ILE A 471 -17.72 13.57 19.80
CA ILE A 471 -16.44 13.53 19.10
C ILE A 471 -15.68 12.31 19.65
N VAL A 472 -15.48 11.30 18.80
CA VAL A 472 -14.99 9.97 19.21
C VAL A 472 -13.82 9.51 18.35
N SER A 473 -12.94 8.68 18.92
CA SER A 473 -11.83 8.08 18.18
C SER A 473 -12.30 7.02 17.18
N ALA A 474 -11.39 6.59 16.30
CA ALA A 474 -11.64 5.42 15.44
C ALA A 474 -11.98 4.16 16.24
N ASP A 475 -11.46 4.03 17.47
CA ASP A 475 -11.53 2.80 18.28
C ASP A 475 -12.93 2.53 18.81
N TRP A 476 -13.77 3.56 19.01
CA TRP A 476 -15.19 3.39 19.32
C TRP A 476 -15.91 2.50 18.29
N VAL A 477 -15.66 2.73 17.00
CA VAL A 477 -16.22 1.92 15.90
C VAL A 477 -15.60 0.53 15.87
N GLN A 478 -14.29 0.41 16.16
CA GLN A 478 -13.60 -0.89 16.23
C GLN A 478 -14.15 -1.77 17.36
N LYS A 479 -14.33 -1.19 18.54
CA LYS A 479 -14.85 -1.85 19.75
C LYS A 479 -16.34 -2.16 19.61
N SER A 480 -17.12 -1.27 19.00
CA SER A 480 -18.51 -1.55 18.62
C SER A 480 -18.61 -2.75 17.67
N MET A 481 -17.72 -2.85 16.67
CA MET A 481 -17.68 -4.01 15.77
C MET A 481 -17.29 -5.30 16.50
N GLN A 482 -16.34 -5.24 17.43
CA GLN A 482 -15.94 -6.39 18.27
C GLN A 482 -17.11 -6.86 19.17
N ALA A 483 -17.83 -5.93 19.80
CA ALA A 483 -19.00 -6.20 20.63
C ALA A 483 -20.26 -6.60 19.82
N ARG A 484 -20.30 -6.29 18.51
CA ARG A 484 -21.44 -6.42 17.59
C ARG A 484 -22.66 -5.56 17.96
N CYS A 485 -22.43 -4.50 18.73
CA CYS A 485 -23.38 -3.47 19.11
C CYS A 485 -22.64 -2.14 19.31
N TRP A 486 -23.35 -1.02 19.37
CA TRP A 486 -22.74 0.26 19.73
C TRP A 486 -22.36 0.23 21.21
N VAL A 487 -21.07 0.41 21.52
CA VAL A 487 -20.58 0.54 22.89
C VAL A 487 -20.70 1.99 23.37
N GLU A 488 -20.70 2.19 24.69
CA GLU A 488 -20.77 3.51 25.30
C GLU A 488 -19.65 4.44 24.78
N GLU A 489 -20.02 5.67 24.43
CA GLU A 489 -19.16 6.64 23.76
C GLU A 489 -18.12 7.27 24.70
N SER A 490 -18.44 7.35 26.00
CA SER A 490 -17.67 8.01 27.06
C SER A 490 -16.22 7.52 27.18
N GLY A 491 -15.98 6.23 26.96
CA GLY A 491 -14.65 5.61 27.00
C GLY A 491 -13.78 5.84 25.76
N TYR A 492 -14.28 6.57 24.75
CA TYR A 492 -13.63 6.73 23.45
C TYR A 492 -13.69 8.17 22.90
N GLY A 493 -14.23 9.11 23.66
CA GLY A 493 -14.49 10.46 23.20
C GLY A 493 -15.30 11.28 24.19
N HIS A 494 -15.73 12.46 23.76
CA HIS A 494 -16.49 13.39 24.58
C HIS A 494 -17.67 14.00 23.82
N ARG A 495 -18.64 14.53 24.57
CA ARG A 495 -19.78 15.29 24.05
C ARG A 495 -19.90 16.60 24.81
N CYS A 496 -19.88 17.70 24.08
CA CYS A 496 -19.90 19.03 24.67
C CYS A 496 -21.31 19.35 25.17
N GLU A 497 -21.51 19.39 26.49
CA GLU A 497 -22.84 19.64 27.08
C GLU A 497 -23.14 21.14 27.17
N GLY A 498 -23.55 21.72 26.03
CA GLY A 498 -24.10 23.09 25.97
C GLY A 498 -23.70 23.86 24.71
N THR A 499 -24.48 24.89 24.38
CA THR A 499 -24.17 25.87 23.31
C THR A 499 -23.17 26.92 23.82
N SER A 500 -21.92 26.50 24.05
CA SER A 500 -20.89 27.23 24.81
C SER A 500 -20.55 28.66 24.33
N LEU A 501 -20.99 29.04 23.13
CA LEU A 501 -20.75 30.35 22.53
C LEU A 501 -22.01 31.21 22.31
N GLN A 502 -23.19 30.76 22.74
CA GLN A 502 -24.44 31.43 22.40
C GLN A 502 -24.49 32.87 22.96
N GLY A 503 -24.43 33.85 22.06
CA GLY A 503 -24.37 35.28 22.41
C GLY A 503 -23.00 35.79 22.86
N LYS A 504 -21.95 34.96 22.85
CA LYS A 504 -20.58 35.36 23.19
C LYS A 504 -19.92 36.14 22.05
N LYS A 505 -19.19 37.19 22.40
CA LYS A 505 -18.35 37.97 21.47
C LYS A 505 -16.96 37.36 21.35
N ILE A 506 -16.50 37.09 20.13
CA ILE A 506 -15.18 36.50 19.85
C ILE A 506 -14.38 37.47 18.99
N HIS A 507 -13.19 37.82 19.46
CA HIS A 507 -12.16 38.44 18.64
C HIS A 507 -11.17 37.38 18.15
N ILE A 508 -10.74 37.47 16.89
CA ILE A 508 -9.71 36.60 16.31
C ILE A 508 -8.47 37.45 16.06
N THR A 509 -7.33 37.09 16.65
CA THR A 509 -6.13 37.94 16.57
C THR A 509 -5.48 37.90 15.19
N PRO A 510 -4.77 38.98 14.77
CA PRO A 510 -4.00 38.98 13.53
C PRO A 510 -2.92 37.89 13.46
N GLY A 511 -2.37 37.40 14.58
CA GLY A 511 -1.48 36.24 14.56
C GLY A 511 -2.19 34.93 14.28
N PHE A 512 -3.39 34.72 14.83
CA PHE A 512 -4.22 33.59 14.45
C PHE A 512 -4.53 33.62 12.95
N GLU A 513 -4.88 34.78 12.40
CA GLU A 513 -5.17 34.89 10.96
C GLU A 513 -3.94 34.62 10.08
N ARG A 514 -2.75 35.09 10.49
CA ARG A 514 -1.47 34.81 9.80
C ARG A 514 -1.10 33.32 9.73
N VAL A 515 -1.45 32.51 10.73
CA VAL A 515 -1.22 31.04 10.68
C VAL A 515 -1.92 30.42 9.46
N PHE A 516 -3.09 30.93 9.08
CA PHE A 516 -3.93 30.37 8.02
C PHE A 516 -3.94 31.22 6.73
N GLU A 517 -3.14 32.29 6.65
CA GLU A 517 -3.05 33.18 5.49
C GLU A 517 -2.69 32.44 4.18
N HIS A 518 -1.86 31.40 4.29
CA HIS A 518 -1.49 30.52 3.18
C HIS A 518 -2.60 29.56 2.73
N ILE A 519 -3.72 29.45 3.46
CA ILE A 519 -4.87 28.61 3.14
C ILE A 519 -6.09 29.48 2.83
N LYS A 520 -6.28 29.76 1.52
CA LYS A 520 -7.37 30.61 1.03
C LYS A 520 -8.74 30.18 1.59
N ASP A 521 -9.51 31.18 2.03
CA ASP A 521 -10.81 31.09 2.70
C ASP A 521 -10.84 30.37 4.07
N HIS A 522 -9.72 29.88 4.62
CA HIS A 522 -9.76 29.04 5.82
C HIS A 522 -10.28 29.81 7.06
N ILE A 523 -9.78 31.02 7.27
CA ILE A 523 -10.28 31.95 8.31
C ILE A 523 -11.77 32.28 8.09
N ALA A 524 -12.20 32.55 6.86
CA ALA A 524 -13.61 32.80 6.57
C ALA A 524 -14.50 31.59 6.93
N ARG A 525 -14.00 30.37 6.75
CA ARG A 525 -14.69 29.12 7.11
C ARG A 525 -14.66 28.82 8.62
N ILE A 526 -13.65 29.28 9.36
CA ILE A 526 -13.61 29.22 10.83
C ILE A 526 -14.58 30.25 11.42
N ARG A 527 -14.50 31.51 10.95
CA ARG A 527 -15.44 32.60 11.28
C ARG A 527 -16.89 32.15 11.06
N ALA A 528 -17.20 31.55 9.91
CA ALA A 528 -18.52 30.99 9.63
C ALA A 528 -18.93 29.88 10.62
N VAL A 529 -18.02 28.98 11.05
CA VAL A 529 -18.38 27.95 12.02
C VAL A 529 -18.75 28.52 13.40
N PHE A 530 -18.03 29.54 13.88
CA PHE A 530 -18.38 30.19 15.15
C PHE A 530 -19.75 30.89 15.11
N VAL A 531 -20.11 31.51 13.97
CA VAL A 531 -21.42 32.14 13.77
C VAL A 531 -22.52 31.08 13.58
N ASP A 532 -22.41 30.26 12.53
CA ASP A 532 -23.46 29.34 12.06
C ASP A 532 -23.78 28.21 13.07
N TYR A 533 -22.80 27.76 13.86
CA TYR A 533 -22.91 26.60 14.76
C TYR A 533 -22.78 27.00 16.24
N GLY A 534 -21.92 27.99 16.55
CA GLY A 534 -21.74 28.49 17.90
C GLY A 534 -22.78 29.53 18.34
N SER A 535 -23.48 30.18 17.40
CA SER A 535 -24.27 31.40 17.66
C SER A 535 -23.45 32.52 18.31
N ALA A 536 -22.16 32.61 17.96
CA ALA A 536 -21.24 33.64 18.42
C ALA A 536 -21.37 34.94 17.60
N GLN A 537 -20.98 36.05 18.19
CA GLN A 537 -20.78 37.32 17.50
C GLN A 537 -19.29 37.55 17.28
N LEU A 538 -18.87 37.84 16.04
CA LEU A 538 -17.47 38.18 15.75
C LEU A 538 -17.25 39.68 15.90
N VAL A 539 -16.22 40.08 16.66
CA VAL A 539 -15.89 41.50 16.92
C VAL A 539 -14.47 41.86 16.49
N ASN A 540 -14.32 43.07 15.98
CA ASN A 540 -13.05 43.58 15.46
C ASN A 540 -12.15 44.20 16.54
N SER A 541 -12.65 44.40 17.77
CA SER A 541 -11.90 44.92 18.92
C SER A 541 -11.76 43.88 20.03
N VAL A 542 -10.62 43.90 20.71
CA VAL A 542 -10.31 43.10 21.91
C VAL A 542 -11.18 43.53 23.10
N ASP A 543 -11.45 44.83 23.25
CA ASP A 543 -12.21 45.38 24.38
C ASP A 543 -13.66 44.90 24.40
N GLU A 544 -14.23 44.69 23.20
CA GLU A 544 -15.58 44.18 23.01
C GLU A 544 -15.73 42.67 23.22
N ALA A 545 -14.64 41.91 23.14
CA ALA A 545 -14.69 40.44 23.17
C ALA A 545 -15.09 39.90 24.56
N ASP A 546 -15.73 38.74 24.60
CA ASP A 546 -15.69 37.85 25.76
C ASP A 546 -14.47 36.93 25.68
N ILE A 547 -14.16 36.45 24.47
CA ILE A 547 -13.15 35.42 24.17
C ILE A 547 -12.18 35.96 23.11
N ILE A 548 -10.88 35.81 23.34
CA ILE A 548 -9.81 36.20 22.42
C ILE A 548 -9.19 34.92 21.85
N LEU A 549 -9.36 34.68 20.55
CA LEU A 549 -8.81 33.51 19.85
C LEU A 549 -7.38 33.81 19.35
N VAL A 550 -6.38 33.20 19.98
CA VAL A 550 -4.94 33.40 19.73
C VAL A 550 -4.28 32.23 18.99
N SER A 551 -3.14 32.50 18.35
CA SER A 551 -2.28 31.49 17.74
C SER A 551 -1.54 30.63 18.78
N GLU A 552 -1.35 29.34 18.50
CA GLU A 552 -0.48 28.42 19.26
C GLU A 552 1.02 28.66 18.97
N LEU A 553 1.35 29.25 17.82
CA LEU A 553 2.73 29.39 17.32
C LEU A 553 3.41 30.71 17.73
N LEU A 554 2.76 31.52 18.57
CA LEU A 554 3.22 32.87 18.94
C LEU A 554 2.99 33.11 20.43
N GLN A 555 3.87 33.92 21.04
CA GLN A 555 3.66 34.54 22.36
C GLN A 555 2.60 35.66 22.30
N GLU A 556 1.49 35.44 21.57
CA GLU A 556 0.31 36.30 21.59
C GLU A 556 -0.54 36.04 22.84
N ARG A 557 -0.50 34.84 23.43
CA ARG A 557 -1.19 34.55 24.70
C ARG A 557 -0.74 35.52 25.80
N ASP A 558 0.57 35.63 25.99
CA ASP A 558 1.28 36.48 26.95
C ASP A 558 0.89 37.97 26.82
N GLN A 559 0.49 38.43 25.62
CA GLN A 559 0.08 39.81 25.36
C GLN A 559 -1.34 40.14 25.85
N TYR A 560 -2.14 39.12 26.17
CA TYR A 560 -3.50 39.24 26.69
C TYR A 560 -3.66 38.63 28.10
N GLU A 561 -2.62 38.03 28.68
CA GLU A 561 -2.61 37.65 30.09
C GLU A 561 -2.70 38.90 30.98
N GLY A 562 -3.68 38.93 31.88
CA GLY A 562 -4.06 40.13 32.65
C GLY A 562 -5.23 40.93 32.05
N SER A 563 -5.71 40.59 30.85
CA SER A 563 -7.04 41.02 30.42
C SER A 563 -8.14 40.24 31.16
N ASN A 564 -9.26 40.88 31.50
CA ASN A 564 -10.43 40.22 32.10
C ASN A 564 -11.25 39.42 31.05
N LYS A 565 -10.58 38.78 30.10
CA LYS A 565 -11.15 38.12 28.91
C LYS A 565 -10.67 36.67 28.83
N GLU A 566 -11.43 35.81 28.19
CA GLU A 566 -11.05 34.40 28.05
C GLU A 566 -10.09 34.23 26.84
N VAL A 567 -8.79 34.15 27.10
CA VAL A 567 -7.78 33.91 26.05
C VAL A 567 -7.70 32.41 25.74
N LYS A 568 -7.95 32.02 24.49
CA LYS A 568 -7.97 30.61 24.05
C LYS A 568 -7.28 30.43 22.70
N THR A 569 -6.55 29.33 22.55
CA THR A 569 -6.18 28.76 21.25
C THR A 569 -7.35 27.97 20.66
N LEU A 570 -7.22 27.49 19.41
CA LEU A 570 -8.22 26.58 18.84
C LEU A 570 -8.22 25.23 19.57
N GLN A 571 -7.05 24.75 20.00
CA GLN A 571 -6.93 23.54 20.83
C GLN A 571 -7.48 23.75 22.24
N ASP A 572 -7.29 24.91 22.89
CA ASP A 572 -7.97 25.23 24.15
C ASP A 572 -9.50 25.19 23.97
N PHE A 573 -10.01 25.71 22.84
CA PHE A 573 -11.45 25.70 22.57
C PHE A 573 -12.00 24.27 22.45
N VAL A 574 -11.27 23.41 21.73
CA VAL A 574 -11.61 21.98 21.60
C VAL A 574 -11.44 21.24 22.92
N ASN A 575 -10.35 21.43 23.65
CA ASN A 575 -10.06 20.77 24.93
C ASN A 575 -11.03 21.17 26.03
N THR A 576 -11.35 22.46 26.19
CA THR A 576 -12.40 22.92 27.15
C THR A 576 -13.75 22.28 26.83
N SER A 577 -13.98 21.92 25.56
CA SER A 577 -15.20 21.24 25.11
C SER A 577 -15.10 19.70 25.14
N ILE A 578 -13.91 19.12 25.26
CA ILE A 578 -13.62 17.67 25.28
C ILE A 578 -13.28 17.16 26.70
N GLY A 579 -12.93 18.04 27.63
CA GLY A 579 -12.41 17.69 28.94
C GLY A 579 -11.01 17.07 28.89
N ASP A 580 -10.34 16.95 30.04
CA ASP A 580 -8.97 16.43 30.15
C ASP A 580 -8.83 14.91 29.87
N VAL A 581 -9.85 14.26 29.30
CA VAL A 581 -9.89 12.83 29.01
C VAL A 581 -8.86 12.44 27.95
N THR A 582 -8.68 13.28 26.92
CA THR A 582 -7.67 13.05 25.86
C THR A 582 -6.24 13.17 26.38
N ALA A 583 -5.97 14.12 27.28
CA ALA A 583 -4.65 14.28 27.90
C ALA A 583 -4.27 13.04 28.73
N ASN A 584 -5.20 12.56 29.56
CA ASN A 584 -4.92 11.44 30.48
C ASN A 584 -4.82 10.08 29.76
N HIS A 585 -5.60 9.80 28.72
CA HIS A 585 -5.49 8.51 28.02
C HIS A 585 -4.36 8.43 26.98
N LEU A 586 -3.88 9.55 26.43
CA LEU A 586 -2.63 9.54 25.63
C LEU A 586 -1.38 9.38 26.51
N LEU A 587 -1.38 9.96 27.72
CA LEU A 587 -0.31 9.79 28.71
C LEU A 587 -0.35 8.44 29.48
N GLN A 588 -1.33 7.57 29.20
CA GLN A 588 -1.38 6.18 29.68
C GLN A 588 -1.07 5.15 28.59
N GLY A 589 -0.78 5.61 27.36
CA GLY A 589 -0.39 4.77 26.22
C GLY A 589 1.11 4.87 25.84
N LEU A 590 1.89 5.58 26.65
CA LEU A 590 3.34 5.79 26.56
C LEU A 590 4.01 5.34 27.87
#